data_AF-A0A183SVW5-F1
#
_entry.id   AF-A0A183SVW5-F1
#
_cell.length_a   1.000
_cell.length_b   1.000
_cell.length_c   1.000
_cell.angle_alpha   90.00
_cell.angle_beta   90.00
_cell.angle_gamma   90.00
#
_symmetry.space_group_name_H-M   'P 1'
#
loop_
_entity.id
_entity.type
_entity.pdbx_description
1 polymer ?
#
loop_
_entity_poly.entity_id
_entity_poly.type
_entity_poly.pdbx_seq_one_letter_code
_entity_poly.pdbx_strand_id
1 'polypeptide(L)'
;MDIFLCVLSFKYLDIDLPEYQGTAEEIAILKCRFAAEQVDVPVLVEDTGLGFDALKGLPGPYIKWLLKAVGAKGFHKMLVVFAAENTMAAATCTFASCAGCGQPVSLFQGGTRGRIVERRGSSGFGCDPCFLPKGN
;
A
#
# COMPACT_ATOMS: atom_id res chain seq x y z
N MET A 1 2.09 -29.98 -27.12
CA MET A 1 1.50 -29.24 -25.99
C MET A 1 2.33 -27.98 -25.88
N ASP A 2 1.96 -26.98 -26.68
CA ASP A 2 2.76 -25.79 -26.88
C ASP A 2 2.70 -24.91 -25.64
N ILE A 3 3.83 -24.77 -24.95
CA ILE A 3 4.03 -23.78 -23.90
C ILE A 3 4.12 -22.44 -24.61
N PHE A 4 2.98 -21.76 -24.76
CA PHE A 4 2.99 -20.35 -25.15
C PHE A 4 3.78 -19.60 -24.07
N LEU A 5 4.93 -19.06 -24.46
CA LEU A 5 5.68 -18.11 -23.66
C LEU A 5 4.86 -16.83 -23.60
N CYS A 6 3.98 -16.72 -22.59
CA CYS A 6 3.22 -15.50 -22.34
C CYS A 6 4.17 -14.46 -21.73
N VAL A 7 4.72 -13.59 -22.58
CA VAL A 7 5.52 -12.45 -22.13
C VAL A 7 4.55 -11.35 -21.70
N LEU A 8 4.48 -11.06 -20.40
CA LEU A 8 3.84 -9.85 -19.92
C LEU A 8 4.78 -8.66 -20.13
N SER A 9 4.28 -7.61 -20.78
CA SER A 9 4.98 -6.33 -20.92
C SER A 9 4.19 -5.25 -20.19
N PHE A 10 4.87 -4.51 -19.32
CA PHE A 10 4.29 -3.37 -18.61
C PHE A 10 4.82 -2.06 -19.19
N LYS A 11 3.93 -1.07 -19.34
CA LYS A 11 4.29 0.30 -19.67
C LYS A 11 3.82 1.19 -18.52
N TYR A 12 4.75 1.95 -17.95
CA TYR A 12 4.41 2.97 -16.96
C TYR A 12 3.67 4.12 -17.63
N LEU A 13 2.55 4.52 -17.04
CA LEU A 13 1.76 5.68 -17.45
C LEU A 13 1.64 6.60 -16.24
N ASP A 14 2.09 7.84 -16.40
CA ASP A 14 1.97 8.87 -15.38
C ASP A 14 0.59 9.54 -15.53
N ILE A 15 -0.39 9.00 -14.82
CA ILE A 15 -1.77 9.47 -14.82
C ILE A 15 -2.05 10.03 -13.43
N ASP A 16 -2.56 11.27 -13.37
CA ASP A 16 -3.02 11.84 -12.11
C ASP A 16 -4.31 11.14 -11.68
N LEU A 17 -4.19 10.30 -10.64
CA LEU A 17 -5.31 9.54 -10.09
C LEU A 17 -5.70 10.13 -8.74
N PRO A 18 -7.01 10.31 -8.48
CA PRO A 18 -7.47 10.78 -7.17
C PRO A 18 -7.10 9.82 -6.03
N GLU A 19 -6.74 10.38 -4.88
CA GLU A 19 -6.49 9.64 -3.65
C GLU A 19 -7.80 9.52 -2.86
N TYR A 20 -8.53 8.43 -3.10
CA TYR A 20 -9.80 8.15 -2.45
C TYR A 20 -9.65 7.84 -0.95
N GLN A 21 -10.78 7.92 -0.23
CA GLN A 21 -10.90 7.47 1.15
C GLN A 21 -11.76 6.22 1.20
N GLY A 22 -11.42 5.27 2.07
CA GLY A 22 -12.11 3.99 2.21
C GLY A 22 -11.18 2.93 2.78
N THR A 23 -11.57 1.66 2.63
CA THR A 23 -10.65 0.54 2.82
C THR A 23 -9.62 0.48 1.68
N ALA A 24 -8.55 -0.30 1.86
CA ALA A 24 -7.55 -0.47 0.80
C ALA A 24 -8.16 -1.05 -0.48
N GLU A 25 -9.11 -1.97 -0.34
CA GLU A 25 -9.84 -2.59 -1.44
C GLU A 25 -10.74 -1.59 -2.17
N GLU A 26 -11.50 -0.77 -1.44
CA GLU A 26 -12.37 0.25 -2.03
C GLU A 26 -11.57 1.29 -2.81
N ILE A 27 -10.48 1.78 -2.22
CA ILE A 27 -9.58 2.76 -2.84
C ILE A 27 -8.99 2.17 -4.13
N ALA A 28 -8.45 0.95 -4.06
CA ALA A 28 -7.83 0.30 -5.21
C ALA A 28 -8.83 0.06 -6.36
N ILE A 29 -10.07 -0.33 -6.05
CA ILE A 29 -11.15 -0.49 -7.05
C ILE A 29 -11.47 0.84 -7.73
N LEU A 30 -11.69 1.91 -6.94
CA LEU A 30 -12.04 3.22 -7.49
C LEU A 30 -10.92 3.79 -8.35
N LYS A 31 -9.67 3.68 -7.86
CA LYS A 31 -8.46 4.14 -8.57
C LYS A 31 -8.26 3.37 -9.89
N CYS A 32 -8.46 2.05 -9.88
CA CYS A 32 -8.33 1.22 -11.08
C CYS A 32 -9.42 1.52 -12.12
N ARG A 33 -10.68 1.69 -11.68
CA ARG A 33 -11.78 2.07 -12.59
C ARG A 33 -11.53 3.42 -13.23
N PHE A 34 -11.15 4.42 -12.44
CA PHE A 34 -10.84 5.74 -12.96
C PHE A 34 -9.68 5.67 -13.96
N ALA A 35 -8.61 4.94 -13.66
CA ALA A 35 -7.50 4.73 -14.59
C ALA A 35 -7.97 4.07 -15.91
N ALA A 36 -8.79 3.02 -15.85
CA ALA A 36 -9.31 2.34 -17.02
C ALA A 36 -10.18 3.26 -17.91
N GLU A 37 -10.97 4.15 -17.31
CA GLU A 37 -11.76 5.17 -18.03
C GLU A 37 -10.88 6.20 -18.75
N GLN A 38 -9.68 6.49 -18.25
CA GLN A 38 -8.78 7.47 -18.88
C GLN A 38 -8.04 6.93 -20.12
N VAL A 39 -7.71 5.63 -20.15
CA VAL A 39 -6.81 5.08 -21.18
C VAL A 39 -7.41 3.97 -22.05
N ASP A 40 -8.52 3.36 -21.62
CA ASP A 40 -9.23 2.27 -22.30
C ASP A 40 -8.34 1.13 -22.82
N VAL A 41 -7.37 0.75 -21.99
CA VAL A 41 -6.51 -0.44 -22.18
C VAL A 41 -6.43 -1.21 -20.87
N PRO A 42 -5.92 -2.45 -20.84
CA PRO A 42 -5.66 -3.14 -19.58
C PRO A 42 -4.77 -2.30 -18.66
N VAL A 43 -5.24 -2.08 -17.42
CA VAL A 43 -4.55 -1.29 -16.40
C VAL A 43 -4.25 -2.12 -15.17
N LEU A 44 -3.17 -1.76 -14.49
CA LEU A 44 -2.79 -2.27 -13.19
C LEU A 44 -2.41 -1.06 -12.32
N VAL A 45 -3.06 -0.90 -11.19
CA VAL A 45 -2.73 0.13 -10.18
C VAL A 45 -2.30 -0.55 -8.89
N GLU A 46 -1.52 0.16 -8.08
CA GLU A 46 -0.99 -0.31 -6.80
C GLU A 46 -1.26 0.73 -5.70
N ASP A 47 -1.64 0.26 -4.52
CA ASP A 47 -1.62 1.04 -3.29
C ASP A 47 -0.93 0.26 -2.16
N THR A 48 -0.13 0.97 -1.37
CA THR A 48 0.56 0.43 -0.19
C THR A 48 0.00 1.04 1.08
N GLY A 49 -0.27 0.20 2.08
CA GLY A 49 -0.75 0.59 3.40
C GLY A 49 0.12 0.03 4.53
N LEU A 50 0.00 0.64 5.70
CA LEU A 50 0.61 0.16 6.94
C LEU A 50 -0.40 0.29 8.08
N GLY A 51 -0.89 -0.84 8.57
CA GLY A 51 -1.84 -0.89 9.66
C GLY A 51 -1.18 -1.31 10.97
N PHE A 52 -1.52 -0.62 12.07
CA PHE A 52 -1.09 -1.00 13.41
C PHE A 52 -2.18 -1.80 14.10
N ASP A 53 -1.82 -2.91 14.74
CA ASP A 53 -2.78 -3.75 15.46
C ASP A 53 -3.44 -2.96 16.59
N ALA A 54 -2.67 -2.10 17.28
CA ALA A 54 -3.17 -1.23 18.35
C ALA A 54 -4.21 -0.21 17.89
N LEU A 55 -4.18 0.18 16.61
CA LEU A 55 -5.16 1.11 16.02
C LEU A 55 -6.14 0.38 15.08
N LYS A 56 -6.34 -0.93 15.28
CA LYS A 56 -7.26 -1.76 14.50
C LYS A 56 -7.04 -1.63 12.98
N GLY A 57 -5.79 -1.59 12.55
CA GLY A 57 -5.41 -1.51 11.14
C GLY A 57 -5.21 -0.09 10.60
N LEU A 58 -5.47 0.96 11.38
CA LEU A 58 -5.08 2.33 11.01
C LEU A 58 -3.56 2.54 11.16
N PRO A 59 -2.96 3.48 10.41
CA PRO A 59 -3.57 4.35 9.39
C PRO A 59 -3.93 3.63 8.08
N GLY A 60 -3.41 2.42 7.85
CA GLY A 60 -3.67 1.66 6.63
C GLY A 60 -3.25 2.45 5.38
N PRO A 61 -4.16 2.74 4.42
CA PRO A 61 -3.83 3.48 3.21
C PRO A 61 -3.39 4.93 3.47
N TYR A 62 -3.68 5.50 4.64
CA TYR A 62 -3.34 6.88 4.97
C TYR A 62 -1.91 7.06 5.50
N ILE A 63 -1.07 6.02 5.42
CA ILE A 63 0.25 6.01 6.03
C ILE A 63 1.16 7.16 5.54
N LYS A 64 1.10 7.49 4.24
CA LYS A 64 1.83 8.62 3.63
C LYS A 64 1.56 9.92 4.38
N TRP A 65 0.29 10.20 4.66
CA TRP A 65 -0.15 11.42 5.34
C TRP A 65 0.23 11.41 6.82
N LEU A 66 0.05 10.27 7.51
CA LEU A 66 0.45 10.15 8.91
C LEU A 66 1.96 10.38 9.07
N LEU A 67 2.77 9.70 8.26
CA LEU A 67 4.23 9.84 8.30
C LEU A 67 4.67 11.26 8.01
N LYS A 68 4.05 11.94 7.04
CA LYS A 68 4.32 13.35 6.73
C LYS A 68 3.99 14.27 7.91
N ALA A 69 2.88 14.04 8.60
CA ALA A 69 2.43 14.88 9.71
C ALA A 69 3.31 14.72 10.96
N VAL A 70 3.70 13.50 11.31
CA VAL A 70 4.45 13.24 12.55
C VAL A 70 5.97 13.21 12.37
N GLY A 71 6.42 13.07 11.12
CA GLY A 71 7.82 12.89 10.76
C GLY A 71 8.40 11.55 11.23
N ALA A 72 9.50 11.15 10.61
CA ALA A 72 10.13 9.85 10.90
C ALA A 72 10.52 9.66 12.38
N LYS A 73 10.92 10.74 13.07
CA LYS A 73 11.26 10.71 14.51
C LYS A 73 10.03 10.57 15.41
N GLY A 74 8.91 11.22 15.04
CA GLY A 74 7.68 11.18 15.83
C GLY A 74 6.88 9.91 15.64
N PHE A 75 7.08 9.20 14.52
CA PHE A 75 6.28 8.05 14.11
C PHE A 75 6.31 6.88 15.12
N HIS A 76 7.50 6.37 15.47
CA HIS A 76 7.63 5.29 16.46
C HIS A 76 7.21 5.76 17.86
N LYS A 77 7.65 6.95 18.26
CA LYS A 77 7.35 7.51 19.59
C LYS A 77 5.85 7.68 19.82
N MET A 78 5.13 8.17 18.81
CA MET A 78 3.67 8.28 18.84
C MET A 78 3.05 6.90 19.09
N LEU A 79 3.43 5.89 18.31
CA LEU A 79 2.85 4.57 18.48
C LEU A 79 3.14 3.98 19.86
N VAL A 80 4.37 4.03 20.35
CA VAL A 80 4.72 3.49 21.68
C VAL A 80 3.90 4.15 22.81
N VAL A 81 3.76 5.48 22.77
CA VAL A 81 3.02 6.23 23.79
C VAL A 81 1.52 5.97 23.72
N PHE A 82 0.93 5.98 22.52
CA PHE A 82 -0.53 5.81 22.35
C PHE A 82 -1.00 4.35 22.44
N ALA A 83 -0.15 3.39 22.07
CA ALA A 83 -0.51 1.98 21.95
C ALA A 83 -0.13 1.12 23.16
N ALA A 84 0.25 1.73 24.30
CA ALA A 84 0.74 1.02 25.48
C ALA A 84 1.78 -0.05 25.10
N GLU A 85 2.79 0.36 24.32
CA GLU A 85 3.88 -0.49 23.80
C GLU A 85 3.50 -1.57 22.76
N ASN A 86 2.23 -1.71 22.36
CA ASN A 86 1.88 -2.59 21.26
C ASN A 86 2.27 -1.99 19.90
N THR A 87 3.45 -2.34 19.41
CA THR A 87 3.98 -1.87 18.12
C THR A 87 3.75 -2.85 16.97
N MET A 88 2.91 -3.86 17.13
CA MET A 88 2.62 -4.83 16.07
C MET A 88 1.94 -4.15 14.87
N ALA A 89 2.38 -4.50 13.66
CA ALA A 89 1.91 -3.91 12.42
C ALA A 89 1.89 -4.90 11.25
N ALA A 90 1.14 -4.54 10.22
CA ALA A 90 1.12 -5.21 8.93
C ALA A 90 1.30 -4.19 7.79
N ALA A 91 2.34 -4.36 7.00
CA ALA A 91 2.48 -3.67 5.72
C ALA A 91 1.68 -4.45 4.67
N THR A 92 0.81 -3.78 3.92
CA THR A 92 -0.04 -4.40 2.90
C THR A 92 0.17 -3.72 1.56
N CYS A 93 0.26 -4.51 0.50
CA CYS A 93 0.28 -4.03 -0.87
C CYS A 93 -0.95 -4.60 -1.58
N THR A 94 -1.72 -3.72 -2.22
CA THR A 94 -2.94 -4.08 -2.95
C THR A 94 -2.77 -3.66 -4.39
N PHE A 95 -2.76 -4.63 -5.29
CA PHE A 95 -2.87 -4.42 -6.72
C PHE A 95 -4.34 -4.54 -7.14
N ALA A 96 -4.75 -3.67 -8.05
CA ALA A 96 -6.03 -3.77 -8.74
C ALA A 96 -5.81 -3.76 -10.25
N SER A 97 -6.35 -4.73 -10.97
CA SER A 97 -6.27 -4.80 -12.43
C SER A 97 -7.65 -4.79 -13.08
N CYS A 98 -7.72 -4.20 -14.28
CA CYS A 98 -8.91 -4.13 -15.09
C CYS A 98 -8.53 -4.34 -16.56
N ALA A 99 -9.35 -5.05 -17.32
CA ALA A 99 -9.08 -5.34 -18.74
C ALA A 99 -9.42 -4.18 -19.70
N GLY A 100 -10.04 -3.11 -19.21
CA GLY A 100 -10.45 -1.95 -20.00
C GLY A 100 -11.69 -1.27 -19.42
N CYS A 101 -12.18 -0.20 -20.04
CA CYS A 101 -13.33 0.54 -19.53
C CYS A 101 -14.57 -0.37 -19.37
N GLY A 102 -15.28 -0.24 -18.23
CA GLY A 102 -16.48 -1.03 -17.92
C GLY A 102 -16.24 -2.50 -17.56
N GLN A 103 -14.99 -2.98 -17.56
CA GLN A 103 -14.65 -4.35 -17.17
C GLN A 103 -14.56 -4.50 -15.63
N PRO A 104 -14.76 -5.72 -15.09
CA PRO A 104 -14.63 -5.95 -13.65
C PRO A 104 -13.18 -5.77 -13.18
N VAL A 105 -13.02 -5.26 -11.95
CA VAL A 105 -11.72 -5.10 -11.30
C VAL A 105 -11.38 -6.37 -10.52
N SER A 106 -10.17 -6.87 -10.70
CA SER A 106 -9.59 -7.96 -9.91
C SER A 106 -8.62 -7.40 -8.89
N LEU A 107 -8.71 -7.85 -7.64
CA LEU A 107 -7.82 -7.46 -6.56
C LEU A 107 -6.82 -8.56 -6.22
N PHE A 108 -5.58 -8.17 -5.95
CA PHE A 108 -4.51 -9.03 -5.48
C PHE A 108 -3.82 -8.36 -4.30
N GLN A 109 -3.81 -9.02 -3.14
CA GLN A 109 -3.30 -8.41 -1.92
C GLN A 109 -2.26 -9.29 -1.25
N GLY A 110 -1.13 -8.66 -0.92
CA GLY A 110 -0.05 -9.25 -0.15
C GLY A 110 0.14 -8.50 1.17
N GLY A 111 0.66 -9.18 2.19
CA GLY A 111 0.92 -8.57 3.49
C GLY A 111 2.15 -9.13 4.17
N THR A 112 2.90 -8.26 4.83
CA THR A 112 4.04 -8.62 5.68
C THR A 112 3.76 -8.19 7.11
N ARG A 113 3.82 -9.14 8.04
CA ARG A 113 3.69 -8.87 9.49
C ARG A 113 5.03 -8.41 10.06
N GLY A 114 4.99 -7.50 11.01
CA GLY A 114 6.19 -6.97 11.66
C GLY A 114 5.88 -6.13 12.89
N ARG A 115 6.86 -5.33 13.30
CA ARG A 115 6.76 -4.36 14.38
C ARG A 115 7.30 -3.01 13.96
N ILE A 116 6.70 -1.95 14.47
CA ILE A 116 7.28 -0.61 14.37
C ILE A 116 8.38 -0.47 15.41
N VAL A 117 9.54 0.02 14.98
CA VAL A 117 10.74 0.19 15.79
C VAL A 117 11.27 1.61 15.62
N GLU A 118 12.20 2.01 16.48
CA GLU A 118 12.97 3.22 16.25
C GLU A 118 13.63 3.16 14.88
N ARG A 119 13.77 4.34 14.25
CA ARG A 119 14.35 4.44 12.92
C ARG A 119 15.76 3.85 12.91
N ARG A 120 15.99 2.87 12.04
CA ARG A 120 17.31 2.26 11.80
C ARG A 120 17.73 2.48 10.36
N GLY A 121 18.91 3.06 10.15
CA GLY A 121 19.48 3.31 8.83
C GLY A 121 19.06 4.64 8.17
N SER A 122 19.78 4.97 7.10
CA SER A 122 19.60 6.19 6.29
C SER A 122 18.98 5.92 4.91
N SER A 123 18.95 4.65 4.46
CA SER A 123 18.34 4.20 3.20
C SER A 123 16.87 3.82 3.38
N GLY A 124 16.15 3.57 2.27
CA GLY A 124 14.73 3.16 2.26
C GLY A 124 13.75 4.30 1.98
N PHE A 125 12.49 3.95 1.73
CA PHE A 125 11.41 4.89 1.44
C PHE A 125 10.35 4.85 2.55
N GLY A 126 9.71 5.99 2.82
CA GLY A 126 8.58 6.06 3.74
C GLY A 126 8.86 5.44 5.12
N CYS A 127 8.15 4.35 5.42
CA CYS A 127 8.18 3.67 6.70
C CYS A 127 9.23 2.56 6.81
N ASP A 128 9.95 2.20 5.73
CA ASP A 128 10.90 1.06 5.74
C ASP A 128 11.88 1.13 6.92
N PRO A 129 12.50 2.30 7.23
CA PRO A 129 13.47 2.40 8.32
C PRO A 129 12.89 2.17 9.72
N CYS A 130 11.55 2.22 9.84
CA CYS A 130 10.82 2.08 11.09
C CYS A 130 10.03 0.77 11.15
N PHE A 131 10.06 -0.09 10.11
CA PHE A 131 9.34 -1.36 10.08
C PHE A 131 10.32 -2.53 10.16
N LEU A 132 10.18 -3.38 11.17
CA LEU A 132 10.93 -4.63 11.31
C LEU A 132 10.02 -5.81 10.92
N PRO A 133 10.23 -6.45 9.75
CA PRO A 133 9.49 -7.62 9.35
C PRO A 133 9.72 -8.79 10.32
N LYS A 134 8.70 -9.63 10.54
CA LYS A 134 8.84 -10.84 11.34
C LYS A 134 9.87 -11.78 10.71
N GLY A 135 10.79 -12.32 11.51
CA GLY A 135 11.82 -13.25 11.06
C GLY A 135 13.13 -12.60 10.61
N ASN A 136 13.29 -11.30 10.83
CA ASN A 136 14.53 -10.55 10.64
C ASN A 136 15.01 -9.92 11.96
#